data_AF-A0A117UZU4-F1
#
_entry.id   AF-A0A117UZU4-F1
#
_cell.length_a   1.000
_cell.length_b   1.000
_cell.length_c   1.000
_cell.angle_alpha   90.00
_cell.angle_beta   90.00
_cell.angle_gamma   90.00
#
_symmetry.space_group_name_H-M   'P 1'
#
loop_
_entity.id
_entity.type
_entity.pdbx_description
1 polymer ?
#
loop_
_entity_poly.entity_id
_entity_poly.type
_entity_poly.pdbx_seq_one_letter_code
_entity_poly.pdbx_strand_id
1 'polypeptide(L)'
;MYSVPALPMPGALADPSAFFASPEGEAWIGTLADNFPHTRYWRERSDCWSLKSLNALGARIIDARYEGRDVEDAMEAEFKPGDSWSTWYHEVASPVRGLLRDAGLLEDADAFDAIRDGWEDHAADRDDSSVSDLFASYDRCELLFRFSAEQWLDDSLVFSHRPWPDAAELAITANLQFALHNLGYTVSQFRKASGNRHPADRPLSHHARRRRAPIIAHEQLAEIIDNACSTSFLFCLYAIVPIPELIALDLARPVTFEKCWVATLDPINGTFFDVPANGPVTVNPGDGRFLSGGHLHWSPENICSLHTPHYHASVCN
;
A
#
# COMPACT_ATOMS: atom_id res chain seq x y z
N MET A 1 -13.19 -32.77 0.93
CA MET A 1 -12.40 -33.94 1.36
C MET A 1 -11.43 -34.17 0.23
N TYR A 2 -10.15 -33.87 0.45
CA TYR A 2 -9.12 -33.99 -0.57
C TYR A 2 -8.79 -35.47 -0.80
N SER A 3 -8.52 -35.85 -2.05
CA SER A 3 -8.26 -37.25 -2.43
C SER A 3 -7.14 -37.35 -3.44
N VAL A 4 -6.26 -38.32 -3.27
CA VAL A 4 -5.19 -38.61 -4.23
C VAL A 4 -5.82 -39.07 -5.55
N PRO A 5 -5.42 -38.51 -6.71
CA PRO A 5 -5.94 -38.94 -8.00
C PRO A 5 -5.59 -40.40 -8.29
N ALA A 6 -6.49 -41.10 -8.97
CA ALA A 6 -6.22 -42.47 -9.41
C ALA A 6 -5.03 -42.51 -10.38
N LEU A 7 -4.20 -43.54 -10.28
CA LEU A 7 -3.11 -43.75 -11.23
C LEU A 7 -3.67 -44.01 -12.64
N PRO A 8 -3.00 -43.53 -13.70
CA PRO A 8 -3.52 -43.60 -15.06
C PRO A 8 -3.60 -45.03 -15.60
N MET A 9 -2.82 -45.96 -15.06
CA MET A 9 -2.87 -47.38 -15.43
C MET A 9 -2.42 -48.30 -14.29
N PRO A 10 -2.90 -49.57 -14.25
CA PRO A 10 -2.42 -50.56 -13.31
C PRO A 10 -0.90 -50.76 -13.45
N GLY A 11 -0.17 -50.72 -12.34
CA GLY A 11 1.29 -50.86 -12.35
C GLY A 11 2.04 -49.63 -12.88
N ALA A 12 1.41 -48.45 -12.95
CA ALA A 12 2.09 -47.20 -13.33
C ALA A 12 3.35 -46.94 -12.50
N LEU A 13 3.35 -47.32 -11.21
CA LEU A 13 4.49 -47.18 -10.31
C LEU A 13 5.44 -48.40 -10.32
N ALA A 14 5.37 -49.28 -11.32
CA ALA A 14 6.33 -50.39 -11.43
C ALA A 14 7.77 -49.91 -11.69
N ASP A 15 7.90 -48.74 -12.32
CA ASP A 15 9.13 -47.95 -12.43
C ASP A 15 8.79 -46.49 -12.09
N PRO A 16 8.85 -46.11 -10.79
CA PRO A 16 8.45 -44.78 -10.34
C PRO A 16 9.24 -43.67 -11.03
N SER A 17 10.55 -43.86 -11.23
CA SER A 17 11.41 -42.88 -11.88
C SER A 17 11.00 -42.64 -13.34
N ALA A 18 10.70 -43.70 -14.10
CA ALA A 18 10.22 -43.56 -15.48
C ALA A 18 8.82 -42.94 -15.54
N PHE A 19 7.95 -43.26 -14.58
CA PHE A 19 6.61 -42.69 -14.50
C PHE A 19 6.64 -41.18 -14.25
N PHE A 20 7.36 -40.71 -13.22
CA PHE A 20 7.42 -39.28 -12.91
C PHE A 20 8.14 -38.45 -13.98
N ALA A 21 8.99 -39.07 -14.81
CA ALA A 21 9.58 -38.42 -15.99
C ALA A 21 8.67 -38.41 -17.23
N SER A 22 7.50 -39.07 -17.18
CA SER A 22 6.57 -39.19 -18.31
C SER A 22 5.52 -38.07 -18.31
N PRO A 23 4.94 -37.72 -19.48
CA PRO A 23 3.80 -36.79 -19.55
C PRO A 23 2.60 -37.22 -18.70
N GLU A 24 2.37 -38.52 -18.55
CA GLU A 24 1.30 -39.08 -17.73
C GLU A 24 1.57 -38.88 -16.23
N GLY A 25 2.82 -39.01 -15.80
CA GLY A 25 3.24 -38.73 -14.42
C GLY A 25 3.13 -37.25 -14.08
N GLU A 26 3.62 -36.38 -14.96
CA GLU A 26 3.50 -34.93 -14.85
C GLU A 26 2.02 -34.50 -14.71
N ALA A 27 1.15 -34.99 -15.59
CA ALA A 27 -0.28 -34.69 -15.53
C ALA A 27 -0.94 -35.20 -14.23
N TRP A 28 -0.49 -36.35 -13.72
CA TRP A 28 -0.97 -36.90 -12.47
C TRP A 28 -0.53 -36.05 -11.26
N ILE A 29 0.72 -35.59 -11.22
CA ILE A 29 1.22 -34.66 -10.18
C ILE A 29 0.48 -33.32 -10.25
N GLY A 30 0.24 -32.78 -11.45
CA GLY A 30 -0.59 -31.58 -11.62
C GLY A 30 -2.00 -31.76 -11.05
N THR A 31 -2.63 -32.91 -11.28
CA THR A 31 -3.95 -33.24 -10.70
C THR A 31 -3.87 -33.42 -9.17
N LEU A 32 -2.76 -33.95 -8.65
CA LEU A 32 -2.52 -34.04 -7.21
C LEU A 32 -2.44 -32.65 -6.58
N ALA A 33 -1.73 -31.71 -7.21
CA ALA A 33 -1.67 -30.32 -6.76
C ALA A 33 -3.04 -29.63 -6.84
N ASP A 34 -3.85 -29.90 -7.87
CA ASP A 34 -5.24 -29.39 -7.94
C ASP A 34 -6.12 -29.94 -6.81
N ASN A 35 -5.93 -31.21 -6.44
CA ASN A 35 -6.69 -31.86 -5.37
C ASN A 35 -6.22 -31.46 -3.97
N PHE A 36 -4.97 -30.98 -3.83
CA PHE A 36 -4.37 -30.51 -2.59
C PHE A 36 -3.66 -29.18 -2.84
N PRO A 37 -4.42 -28.08 -3.00
CA PRO A 37 -3.84 -26.79 -3.29
C PRO A 37 -3.03 -26.27 -2.10
N HIS A 38 -1.96 -25.55 -2.39
CA HIS A 38 -1.21 -24.76 -1.42
C HIS A 38 -1.48 -23.27 -1.66
N THR A 39 -1.48 -22.50 -0.58
CA THR A 39 -1.68 -21.05 -0.62
C THR A 39 -0.67 -20.41 0.31
N ARG A 40 0.23 -19.59 -0.23
CA ARG A 40 1.27 -18.87 0.52
C ARG A 40 0.67 -17.81 1.43
N TYR A 41 -0.36 -17.10 0.96
CA TYR A 41 -0.98 -16.01 1.70
C TYR A 41 -2.43 -16.33 2.03
N TRP A 42 -2.70 -16.55 3.30
CA TRP A 42 -4.05 -16.77 3.81
C TRP A 42 -4.22 -16.06 5.14
N ARG A 43 -5.43 -15.56 5.41
CA ARG A 43 -5.74 -14.88 6.66
C ARG A 43 -6.52 -15.77 7.62
N GLU A 44 -6.00 -15.91 8.85
CA GLU A 44 -6.81 -16.36 9.98
C GLU A 44 -7.73 -15.20 10.44
N ARG A 45 -9.05 -15.45 10.45
CA ARG A 45 -10.10 -14.42 10.69
C ARG A 45 -10.09 -13.78 12.09
N SER A 46 -9.18 -14.18 12.98
CA SER A 46 -9.07 -13.69 14.36
C SER A 46 -8.20 -12.43 14.52
N ASP A 47 -7.48 -12.00 13.49
CA ASP A 47 -6.45 -10.98 13.64
C ASP A 47 -7.01 -9.56 13.54
N CYS A 48 -6.85 -8.78 14.61
CA CYS A 48 -7.07 -7.35 14.64
C CYS A 48 -5.74 -6.60 14.52
N TRP A 49 -5.54 -5.90 13.40
CA TRP A 49 -4.37 -5.05 13.20
C TRP A 49 -4.54 -3.72 13.90
N SER A 50 -3.49 -3.26 14.60
CA SER A 50 -3.46 -1.89 15.10
C SER A 50 -3.26 -0.90 13.95
N LEU A 51 -3.85 0.30 14.03
CA LEU A 51 -3.62 1.34 13.01
C LEU A 51 -2.13 1.67 12.87
N LYS A 52 -1.38 1.68 13.97
CA LYS A 52 0.08 1.87 13.96
C LYS A 52 0.79 0.83 13.09
N SER A 53 0.41 -0.45 13.23
CA SER A 53 0.94 -1.53 12.39
C SER A 53 0.57 -1.32 10.92
N LEU A 54 -0.71 -1.03 10.64
CA LEU A 54 -1.19 -0.80 9.26
C LEU A 54 -0.51 0.42 8.61
N ASN A 55 -0.24 1.47 9.37
CA ASN A 55 0.51 2.64 8.91
C ASN A 55 1.97 2.32 8.58
N ALA A 56 2.63 1.46 9.37
CA ALA A 56 3.98 1.00 9.08
C ALA A 56 4.03 0.16 7.79
N LEU A 57 3.03 -0.71 7.59
CA LEU A 57 2.87 -1.48 6.36
C LEU A 57 2.60 -0.56 5.15
N GLY A 58 1.70 0.41 5.31
CA GLY A 58 1.40 1.40 4.28
C GLY A 58 2.64 2.21 3.88
N ALA A 59 3.51 2.55 4.83
CA ALA A 59 4.79 3.21 4.54
C ALA A 59 5.71 2.32 3.70
N ARG A 60 5.85 1.04 4.09
CA ARG A 60 6.67 0.07 3.36
C ARG A 60 6.21 -0.16 1.92
N ILE A 61 4.89 -0.21 1.69
CA ILE A 61 4.29 -0.32 0.34
C ILE A 61 4.65 0.92 -0.50
N ILE A 62 4.50 2.12 0.07
CA ILE A 62 4.81 3.38 -0.62
C ILE A 62 6.31 3.48 -0.95
N ASP A 63 7.18 3.13 -0.01
CA ASP A 63 8.64 3.14 -0.21
C ASP A 63 9.05 2.16 -1.31
N ALA A 64 8.52 0.93 -1.30
CA ALA A 64 8.79 -0.06 -2.34
C ALA A 64 8.43 0.47 -3.74
N ARG A 65 7.26 1.11 -3.87
CA ARG A 65 6.82 1.73 -5.13
C ARG A 65 7.76 2.85 -5.59
N TYR A 66 8.19 3.74 -4.70
CA TYR A 66 9.11 4.82 -5.06
C TYR A 66 10.52 4.33 -5.39
N GLU A 67 10.95 3.22 -4.81
CA GLU A 67 12.25 2.60 -5.07
C GLU A 67 12.24 1.65 -6.28
N GLY A 68 11.07 1.42 -6.90
CA GLY A 68 10.92 0.50 -8.02
C GLY A 68 11.06 -0.97 -7.62
N ARG A 69 10.84 -1.29 -6.35
CA ARG A 69 10.81 -2.67 -5.84
C ARG A 69 9.42 -3.26 -5.98
N ASP A 70 9.35 -4.58 -6.10
CA ASP A 70 8.07 -5.28 -6.05
C ASP A 70 7.47 -5.19 -4.64
N VAL A 71 6.16 -4.99 -4.56
CA VAL A 71 5.46 -4.83 -3.28
C VAL A 71 5.40 -6.17 -2.54
N GLU A 72 5.23 -7.27 -3.28
CA GLU A 72 5.23 -8.62 -2.71
C GLU A 72 6.57 -8.90 -2.01
N ASP A 73 7.69 -8.77 -2.73
CA ASP A 73 9.06 -8.91 -2.17
C ASP A 73 9.29 -8.00 -0.94
N ALA A 74 8.79 -6.76 -0.99
CA ALA A 74 8.95 -5.82 0.11
C ALA A 74 8.15 -6.25 1.34
N MET A 75 7.05 -6.99 1.19
CA MET A 75 6.16 -7.39 2.27
C MET A 75 6.50 -8.76 2.83
N GLU A 76 7.14 -9.65 2.07
CA GLU A 76 7.60 -10.98 2.53
C GLU A 76 8.47 -10.96 3.79
N ALA A 77 9.24 -9.89 4.00
CA ALA A 77 10.08 -9.74 5.18
C ALA A 77 9.27 -9.67 6.49
N GLU A 78 8.03 -9.17 6.43
CA GLU A 78 7.09 -9.10 7.56
C GLU A 78 6.15 -10.31 7.57
N PHE A 79 5.69 -10.68 6.38
CA PHE A 79 4.75 -11.77 6.16
C PHE A 79 5.45 -12.91 5.45
N LYS A 80 6.12 -13.76 6.24
CA LYS A 80 6.73 -14.96 5.67
C LYS A 80 5.66 -15.78 4.96
N PRO A 81 5.83 -16.08 3.67
CA PRO A 81 4.92 -16.96 2.93
C PRO A 81 4.72 -18.26 3.69
N GLY A 82 3.50 -18.80 3.63
CA GLY A 82 3.20 -20.14 4.10
C GLY A 82 4.17 -21.14 3.47
N ASP A 83 4.76 -21.99 4.30
CA ASP A 83 5.66 -23.04 3.83
C ASP A 83 4.84 -24.20 3.23
N SER A 84 5.20 -24.62 2.02
CA SER A 84 4.60 -25.78 1.34
C SER A 84 4.75 -27.05 2.18
N TRP A 85 5.79 -27.12 3.03
CA TRP A 85 6.01 -28.23 3.96
C TRP A 85 4.83 -28.48 4.89
N SER A 86 4.18 -27.42 5.39
CA SER A 86 3.05 -27.56 6.31
C SER A 86 1.88 -28.25 5.62
N THR A 87 1.51 -27.79 4.42
CA THR A 87 0.45 -28.40 3.60
C THR A 87 0.82 -29.84 3.23
N TRP A 88 2.06 -30.07 2.78
CA TRP A 88 2.54 -31.42 2.48
C TRP A 88 2.39 -32.36 3.67
N TYR A 89 2.93 -31.97 4.83
CA TYR A 89 2.99 -32.81 6.01
C TYR A 89 1.60 -33.12 6.58
N HIS A 90 0.72 -32.12 6.66
CA HIS A 90 -0.58 -32.25 7.31
C HIS A 90 -1.67 -32.79 6.38
N GLU A 91 -1.59 -32.54 5.07
CA GLU A 91 -2.69 -32.82 4.14
C GLU A 91 -2.33 -33.86 3.08
N VAL A 92 -1.14 -33.78 2.46
CA VAL A 92 -0.80 -34.56 1.27
C VAL A 92 -0.09 -35.88 1.60
N ALA A 93 0.86 -35.84 2.54
CA ALA A 93 1.78 -36.92 2.84
C ALA A 93 1.08 -38.21 3.28
N SER A 94 0.05 -38.10 4.13
CA SER A 94 -0.67 -39.29 4.64
C SER A 94 -1.46 -40.01 3.54
N PRO A 95 -2.28 -39.32 2.72
CA PRO A 95 -2.90 -39.92 1.54
C PRO A 95 -1.90 -40.53 0.54
N VAL A 96 -0.79 -39.85 0.25
CA VAL A 96 0.25 -40.37 -0.67
C VAL A 96 0.93 -41.63 -0.12
N ARG A 97 1.24 -41.68 1.19
CA ARG A 97 1.72 -42.91 1.83
C ARG A 97 0.72 -44.05 1.74
N GLY A 98 -0.57 -43.74 1.78
CA GLY A 98 -1.64 -44.70 1.51
C GLY A 98 -1.53 -45.31 0.12
N LEU A 99 -1.40 -44.46 -0.91
CA LEU A 99 -1.21 -44.90 -2.30
C LEU A 99 0.06 -45.76 -2.46
N LEU A 100 1.19 -45.31 -1.94
CA LEU A 100 2.46 -46.04 -2.06
C LEU A 100 2.39 -47.40 -1.36
N ARG A 101 1.74 -47.48 -0.18
CA ARG A 101 1.50 -48.76 0.49
C ARG A 101 0.66 -49.70 -0.36
N ASP A 102 -0.42 -49.22 -0.97
CA ASP A 102 -1.31 -50.03 -1.80
C ASP A 102 -0.60 -50.50 -3.10
N ALA A 103 0.40 -49.73 -3.56
CA ALA A 103 1.29 -50.08 -4.67
C ALA A 103 2.50 -50.96 -4.26
N GLY A 104 2.71 -51.23 -2.98
CA GLY A 104 3.85 -52.02 -2.49
C GLY A 104 5.18 -51.26 -2.38
N LEU A 105 5.13 -49.92 -2.36
CA LEU A 105 6.28 -49.00 -2.40
C LEU A 105 6.43 -48.17 -1.12
N LEU A 106 5.91 -48.63 0.01
CA LEU A 106 5.90 -47.83 1.25
C LEU A 106 7.32 -47.45 1.76
N GLU A 107 8.31 -48.29 1.48
CA GLU A 107 9.72 -48.07 1.86
C GLU A 107 10.54 -47.33 0.80
N ASP A 108 9.91 -46.99 -0.34
CA ASP A 108 10.55 -46.26 -1.44
C ASP A 108 10.57 -44.76 -1.14
N ALA A 109 11.62 -44.33 -0.43
CA ALA A 109 11.83 -42.94 -0.08
C ALA A 109 12.02 -42.04 -1.31
N ASP A 110 12.69 -42.57 -2.35
CA ASP A 110 12.96 -41.82 -3.58
C ASP A 110 11.65 -41.52 -4.34
N ALA A 111 10.72 -42.47 -4.40
CA ALA A 111 9.40 -42.25 -4.98
C ALA A 111 8.57 -41.24 -4.16
N PHE A 112 8.65 -41.28 -2.83
CA PHE A 112 7.92 -40.34 -1.97
C PHE A 112 8.47 -38.91 -2.10
N ASP A 113 9.79 -38.75 -2.15
CA ASP A 113 10.44 -37.46 -2.34
C ASP A 113 10.19 -36.90 -3.76
N ALA A 114 10.20 -37.75 -4.80
CA ALA A 114 9.86 -37.31 -6.15
C ALA A 114 8.41 -36.79 -6.27
N ILE A 115 7.45 -37.43 -5.59
CA ILE A 115 6.08 -36.92 -5.53
C ILE A 115 6.01 -35.59 -4.76
N ARG A 116 6.76 -35.46 -3.66
CA ARG A 116 6.82 -34.20 -2.90
C ARG A 116 7.33 -33.08 -3.78
N ASP A 117 8.51 -33.24 -4.35
CA ASP A 117 9.19 -32.17 -5.10
C ASP A 117 8.34 -31.77 -6.32
N GLY A 118 7.79 -32.75 -7.05
CA GLY A 118 6.85 -32.47 -8.14
C GLY A 118 5.57 -31.77 -7.67
N TRP A 119 4.97 -32.21 -6.56
CA TRP A 119 3.79 -31.53 -6.02
C TRP A 119 4.11 -30.09 -5.59
N GLU A 120 5.26 -29.85 -4.96
CA GLU A 120 5.69 -28.51 -4.52
C GLU A 120 5.81 -27.55 -5.71
N ASP A 121 6.45 -27.97 -6.80
CA ASP A 121 6.58 -27.18 -8.03
C ASP A 121 5.19 -26.87 -8.63
N HIS A 122 4.35 -27.90 -8.79
CA HIS A 122 3.02 -27.74 -9.36
C HIS A 122 2.07 -26.92 -8.49
N ALA A 123 2.19 -27.01 -7.17
CA ALA A 123 1.39 -26.24 -6.23
C ALA A 123 1.84 -24.79 -6.18
N ALA A 124 3.16 -24.53 -6.25
CA ALA A 124 3.71 -23.19 -6.38
C ALA A 124 3.26 -22.49 -7.67
N ASP A 125 3.21 -23.21 -8.80
CA ASP A 125 2.74 -22.67 -10.09
C ASP A 125 1.23 -22.36 -10.11
N ARG A 126 0.45 -23.00 -9.23
CA ARG A 126 -1.01 -22.83 -9.09
C ARG A 126 -1.42 -21.82 -8.03
N ASP A 127 -0.48 -21.40 -7.18
CA ASP A 127 -0.75 -20.44 -6.13
C ASP A 127 -0.97 -19.06 -6.73
N ASP A 128 -2.25 -18.64 -6.73
CA ASP A 128 -2.69 -17.33 -7.19
C ASP A 128 -2.84 -16.33 -6.03
N SER A 129 -2.44 -16.71 -4.82
CA SER A 129 -2.49 -15.82 -3.65
C SER A 129 -1.43 -14.72 -3.72
N SER A 130 -1.75 -13.62 -3.05
CA SER A 130 -0.95 -12.40 -3.00
C SER A 130 -0.91 -11.84 -1.58
N VAL A 131 0.03 -10.95 -1.27
CA VAL A 131 0.03 -10.23 0.01
C VAL A 131 -1.27 -9.46 0.22
N SER A 132 -1.99 -9.08 -0.84
CA SER A 132 -3.31 -8.44 -0.70
C SER A 132 -4.33 -9.34 0.01
N ASP A 133 -4.21 -10.67 -0.11
CA ASP A 133 -5.12 -11.64 0.50
C ASP A 133 -4.94 -11.77 2.03
N LEU A 134 -3.86 -11.21 2.58
CA LEU A 134 -3.66 -11.07 4.02
C LEU A 134 -4.57 -10.00 4.64
N PHE A 135 -5.10 -9.09 3.81
CA PHE A 135 -5.86 -7.93 4.26
C PHE A 135 -7.32 -8.01 3.82
N ALA A 136 -8.22 -7.61 4.71
CA ALA A 136 -9.63 -7.42 4.40
C ALA A 136 -9.91 -5.94 4.08
N SER A 137 -11.11 -5.68 3.57
CA SER A 137 -11.58 -4.33 3.22
C SER A 137 -11.64 -3.32 4.39
N TYR A 138 -11.50 -3.80 5.62
CA TYR A 138 -11.48 -2.98 6.85
C TYR A 138 -10.07 -2.73 7.40
N ASP A 139 -9.03 -3.40 6.89
CA ASP A 139 -7.66 -3.11 7.26
C ASP A 139 -7.20 -1.88 6.48
N ARG A 140 -7.20 -0.74 7.16
CA ARG A 140 -6.98 0.57 6.57
C ARG A 140 -5.80 1.29 7.21
N CYS A 141 -5.07 2.05 6.41
CA CYS A 141 -4.01 2.92 6.88
C CYS A 141 -4.30 4.38 6.52
N GLU A 142 -3.65 5.29 7.24
CA GLU A 142 -3.57 6.69 6.86
C GLU A 142 -2.75 6.81 5.58
N LEU A 143 -3.29 7.52 4.60
CA LEU A 143 -2.63 7.92 3.36
C LEU A 143 -2.65 9.43 3.24
N LEU A 144 -1.48 10.00 3.02
CA LEU A 144 -1.24 11.41 2.81
C LEU A 144 -0.62 11.61 1.42
N PHE A 145 -0.98 12.70 0.76
CA PHE A 145 -0.27 13.19 -0.42
C PHE A 145 0.21 14.61 -0.14
N ARG A 146 1.51 14.80 0.11
CA ARG A 146 2.07 16.13 0.38
C ARG A 146 2.29 16.89 -0.92
N PHE A 147 1.89 18.16 -0.97
CA PHE A 147 2.16 19.03 -2.10
C PHE A 147 3.56 19.65 -2.00
N SER A 148 4.57 18.88 -2.39
CA SER A 148 5.97 19.33 -2.41
C SER A 148 6.76 18.66 -3.54
N ALA A 149 7.70 19.40 -4.13
CA ALA A 149 8.69 18.84 -5.05
C ALA A 149 9.88 18.19 -4.32
N GLU A 150 10.02 18.46 -3.02
CA GLU A 150 11.17 18.02 -2.23
C GLU A 150 11.07 16.53 -1.84
N GLN A 151 12.23 15.90 -1.73
CA GLN A 151 12.35 14.50 -1.33
C GLN A 151 12.17 14.32 0.18
N TRP A 152 12.69 15.25 0.98
CA TRP A 152 12.67 15.14 2.44
C TRP A 152 11.52 15.95 3.06
N LEU A 153 11.03 15.48 4.21
CA LEU A 153 9.90 16.11 4.92
C LEU A 153 10.25 17.52 5.40
N ASP A 154 11.41 17.68 6.04
CA ASP A 154 11.85 18.96 6.62
C ASP A 154 12.05 20.04 5.54
N ASP A 155 12.55 19.63 4.37
CA ASP A 155 12.74 20.53 3.22
C ASP A 155 11.41 20.95 2.58
N SER A 156 10.32 20.21 2.83
CA SER A 156 8.99 20.46 2.22
C SER A 156 8.15 21.50 2.97
N LEU A 157 8.62 22.01 4.11
CA LEU A 157 7.82 22.87 5.00
C LEU A 157 7.54 24.26 4.41
N VAL A 158 6.36 24.77 4.73
CA VAL A 158 5.95 26.18 4.58
C VAL A 158 6.11 26.85 5.93
N PHE A 159 6.61 28.08 5.93
CA PHE A 159 6.94 28.81 7.16
C PHE A 159 6.08 30.07 7.33
N SER A 160 5.74 30.39 8.57
CA SER A 160 5.15 31.66 8.99
C SER A 160 6.22 32.57 9.60
N HIS A 161 6.16 33.87 9.29
CA HIS A 161 6.97 34.89 9.98
C HIS A 161 6.47 35.19 11.41
N ARG A 162 5.30 34.67 11.79
CA ARG A 162 4.74 34.82 13.14
C ARG A 162 4.67 33.48 13.88
N PRO A 163 4.69 33.50 15.23
CA PRO A 163 4.51 32.31 16.07
C PRO A 163 3.21 31.54 15.80
N TRP A 164 2.18 32.25 15.33
CA TRP A 164 0.90 31.68 14.92
C TRP A 164 0.75 31.88 13.42
N PRO A 165 0.37 30.84 12.66
CA PRO A 165 0.18 30.97 11.24
C PRO A 165 -1.02 31.89 10.95
N ASP A 166 -0.78 32.85 10.06
CA ASP A 166 -1.77 33.76 9.47
C ASP A 166 -1.42 33.78 7.97
N ALA A 167 -2.41 33.62 7.09
CA ALA A 167 -2.19 33.64 5.65
C ALA A 167 -1.44 34.89 5.15
N ALA A 168 -1.63 36.04 5.82
CA ALA A 168 -0.91 37.28 5.52
C ALA A 168 0.60 37.19 5.83
N GLU A 169 0.99 36.29 6.73
CA GLU A 169 2.32 36.21 7.35
C GLU A 169 3.15 35.00 6.89
N LEU A 170 2.59 34.16 6.02
CA LEU A 170 3.35 33.06 5.40
C LEU A 170 4.47 33.59 4.49
N ALA A 171 5.65 32.98 4.59
CA ALA A 171 6.77 33.23 3.71
C ALA A 171 6.47 32.71 2.30
N ILE A 172 6.67 33.54 1.26
CA ILE A 172 6.41 33.17 -0.14
C ILE A 172 7.61 32.40 -0.72
N THR A 173 7.84 31.20 -0.17
CA THR A 173 8.89 30.27 -0.61
C THR A 173 8.47 29.46 -1.84
N ALA A 174 9.38 28.68 -2.41
CA ALA A 174 9.04 27.75 -3.50
C ALA A 174 7.99 26.70 -3.08
N ASN A 175 8.06 26.20 -1.84
CA ASN A 175 7.12 25.22 -1.29
C ASN A 175 5.71 25.77 -1.20
N LEU A 176 5.54 26.98 -0.64
CA LEU A 176 4.21 27.60 -0.57
C LEU A 176 3.65 27.84 -1.97
N GLN A 177 4.48 28.35 -2.88
CA GLN A 177 4.05 28.56 -4.26
C GLN A 177 3.61 27.23 -4.91
N PHE A 178 4.36 26.15 -4.71
CA PHE A 178 4.09 24.83 -5.26
C PHE A 178 2.79 24.23 -4.69
N ALA A 179 2.61 24.32 -3.37
CA ALA A 179 1.40 23.89 -2.69
C ALA A 179 0.17 24.65 -3.21
N LEU A 180 0.23 25.99 -3.25
CA LEU A 180 -0.85 26.82 -3.80
C LEU A 180 -1.19 26.42 -5.23
N HIS A 181 -0.18 26.18 -6.07
CA HIS A 181 -0.37 25.80 -7.47
C HIS A 181 -1.14 24.48 -7.65
N ASN A 182 -0.85 23.50 -6.78
CA ASN A 182 -1.51 22.20 -6.76
C ASN A 182 -2.90 22.26 -6.11
N LEU A 183 -3.10 23.17 -5.15
CA LEU A 183 -4.41 23.49 -4.57
C LEU A 183 -5.32 24.28 -5.53
N GLY A 184 -4.77 24.83 -6.61
CA GLY A 184 -5.50 25.58 -7.65
C GLY A 184 -5.44 27.10 -7.54
N TYR A 185 -4.50 27.62 -6.76
CA TYR A 185 -4.29 29.04 -6.50
C TYR A 185 -3.00 29.56 -7.13
N THR A 186 -3.03 30.81 -7.57
CA THR A 186 -1.82 31.58 -7.90
C THR A 186 -1.37 32.41 -6.69
N VAL A 187 -0.08 32.77 -6.65
CA VAL A 187 0.46 33.70 -5.65
C VAL A 187 -0.29 35.03 -5.65
N SER A 188 -0.66 35.54 -6.84
CA SER A 188 -1.41 36.79 -6.96
C SER A 188 -2.81 36.69 -6.36
N GLN A 189 -3.52 35.57 -6.56
CA GLN A 189 -4.82 35.32 -5.92
C GLN A 189 -4.67 35.20 -4.41
N PHE A 190 -3.68 34.44 -3.95
CA PHE A 190 -3.38 34.28 -2.53
C PHE A 190 -3.10 35.65 -1.87
N ARG A 191 -2.16 36.43 -2.41
CA ARG A 191 -1.82 37.77 -1.90
C ARG A 191 -3.01 38.72 -1.88
N LYS A 192 -3.84 38.71 -2.93
CA LYS A 192 -5.02 39.58 -3.00
C LYS A 192 -5.99 39.29 -1.86
N ALA A 193 -6.12 38.02 -1.50
CA ALA A 193 -7.14 37.56 -0.58
C ALA A 193 -6.65 37.51 0.88
N SER A 194 -5.39 37.11 1.12
CA SER A 194 -4.77 37.14 2.45
C SER A 194 -4.17 38.49 2.83
N GLY A 195 -3.95 39.39 1.87
CA GLY A 195 -3.23 40.63 2.11
C GLY A 195 -1.72 40.45 2.32
N ASN A 196 -1.18 39.25 2.02
CA ASN A 196 0.25 38.95 2.15
C ASN A 196 1.12 39.88 1.27
N ARG A 197 2.11 40.54 1.90
CA ARG A 197 3.04 41.49 1.24
C ARG A 197 4.50 41.05 1.32
N HIS A 198 4.76 39.85 1.81
CA HIS A 198 6.12 39.35 1.99
C HIS A 198 6.80 39.13 0.63
N PRO A 199 8.11 39.40 0.53
CA PRO A 199 8.87 39.16 -0.69
C PRO A 199 8.80 37.67 -1.07
N ALA A 200 8.78 37.40 -2.37
CA ALA A 200 8.88 36.04 -2.87
C ALA A 200 10.35 35.72 -3.17
N ASP A 201 10.85 34.58 -2.72
CA ASP A 201 12.26 34.21 -2.88
C ASP A 201 12.63 34.14 -4.37
N ARG A 202 11.90 33.29 -5.11
CA ARG A 202 11.97 33.14 -6.58
C ARG A 202 10.63 32.67 -7.11
N PRO A 203 10.17 33.14 -8.28
CA PRO A 203 8.97 32.60 -8.91
C PRO A 203 9.18 31.14 -9.31
N LEU A 204 8.12 30.33 -9.19
CA LEU A 204 8.09 29.00 -9.79
C LEU A 204 8.39 29.07 -11.30
N SER A 205 8.96 27.98 -11.82
CA SER A 205 9.15 27.82 -13.27
C SER A 205 7.84 28.07 -14.03
N HIS A 206 7.91 28.82 -15.13
CA HIS A 206 6.77 29.10 -16.01
C HIS A 206 6.07 27.85 -16.55
N HIS A 207 6.76 26.70 -16.54
CA HIS A 207 6.25 25.41 -16.99
C HIS A 207 5.60 24.58 -15.90
N ALA A 208 5.54 25.07 -14.65
CA ALA A 208 4.81 24.38 -13.59
C ALA A 208 3.35 24.18 -14.04
N ARG A 209 2.85 22.95 -13.95
CA ARG A 209 1.45 22.62 -14.30
C ARG A 209 0.53 23.09 -13.18
N ARG A 210 -0.48 23.90 -13.52
CA ARG A 210 -1.45 24.42 -12.56
C ARG A 210 -2.71 23.60 -12.53
N ARG A 211 -3.22 23.31 -11.34
CA ARG A 211 -4.60 22.83 -11.21
C ARG A 211 -5.57 23.95 -11.60
N ARG A 212 -6.52 23.66 -12.49
CA ARG A 212 -7.46 24.68 -13.00
C ARG A 212 -8.57 25.01 -12.00
N ALA A 213 -9.09 24.00 -11.31
CA ALA A 213 -10.15 24.13 -10.32
C ALA A 213 -9.58 23.99 -8.91
N PRO A 214 -9.85 24.95 -8.00
CA PRO A 214 -9.43 24.83 -6.61
C PRO A 214 -10.00 23.60 -5.92
N ILE A 215 -9.18 22.90 -5.12
CA ILE A 215 -9.61 21.72 -4.36
C ILE A 215 -10.51 22.13 -3.18
N ILE A 216 -10.28 23.32 -2.63
CA ILE A 216 -11.05 23.91 -1.53
C ILE A 216 -11.34 25.36 -1.85
N ALA A 217 -12.35 25.96 -1.21
CA ALA A 217 -12.64 27.38 -1.31
C ALA A 217 -11.55 28.25 -0.66
N HIS A 218 -11.52 29.55 -0.95
CA HIS A 218 -10.48 30.42 -0.42
C HIS A 218 -10.62 30.60 1.09
N GLU A 219 -11.85 30.68 1.58
CA GLU A 219 -12.20 30.78 2.99
C GLU A 219 -11.68 29.56 3.76
N GLN A 220 -11.84 28.37 3.18
CA GLN A 220 -11.31 27.13 3.74
C GLN A 220 -9.78 27.07 3.71
N LEU A 221 -9.15 27.63 2.67
CA LEU A 221 -7.68 27.75 2.62
C LEU A 221 -7.15 28.66 3.73
N ALA A 222 -7.82 29.78 3.99
CA ALA A 222 -7.48 30.66 5.10
C ALA A 222 -7.70 29.95 6.44
N GLU A 223 -8.83 29.27 6.59
CA GLU A 223 -9.18 28.50 7.79
C GLU A 223 -8.11 27.46 8.15
N ILE A 224 -7.66 26.64 7.20
CA ILE A 224 -6.62 25.63 7.49
C ILE A 224 -5.27 26.27 7.84
N ILE A 225 -4.93 27.42 7.25
CA ILE A 225 -3.69 28.13 7.59
C ILE A 225 -3.78 28.67 9.01
N ASP A 226 -4.85 29.39 9.33
CA ASP A 226 -5.03 30.03 10.63
C ASP A 226 -5.10 29.00 11.78
N ASN A 227 -5.56 27.78 11.49
CA ASN A 227 -5.64 26.67 12.43
C ASN A 227 -4.49 25.67 12.33
N ALA A 228 -3.44 25.92 11.52
CA ALA A 228 -2.29 25.02 11.43
C ALA A 228 -1.52 24.90 12.76
N CYS A 229 -1.71 25.86 13.69
CA CYS A 229 -1.17 25.86 15.05
C CYS A 229 0.35 25.65 15.14
N SER A 230 1.07 25.90 14.04
CA SER A 230 2.53 25.78 13.95
C SER A 230 3.11 26.89 13.06
N THR A 231 4.36 27.25 13.35
CA THR A 231 5.16 28.14 12.51
C THR A 231 5.67 27.49 11.24
N SER A 232 5.63 26.15 11.15
CA SER A 232 6.07 25.39 10.00
C SER A 232 5.16 24.18 9.76
N PHE A 233 4.62 24.02 8.56
CA PHE A 233 3.71 22.92 8.24
C PHE A 233 3.74 22.58 6.75
N LEU A 234 3.17 21.43 6.41
CA LEU A 234 2.96 20.92 5.06
C LEU A 234 1.50 21.11 4.67
N PHE A 235 1.23 21.33 3.37
CA PHE A 235 -0.09 21.08 2.82
C PHE A 235 -0.15 19.66 2.25
N CYS A 236 -1.20 18.91 2.59
CA CYS A 236 -1.40 17.56 2.07
C CYS A 236 -2.87 17.26 1.78
N LEU A 237 -3.10 16.23 0.97
CA LEU A 237 -4.35 15.48 1.00
C LEU A 237 -4.23 14.41 2.08
N TYR A 238 -5.33 14.12 2.76
CA TYR A 238 -5.44 13.09 3.79
C TYR A 238 -6.65 12.19 3.51
N ALA A 239 -6.49 10.88 3.74
CA ALA A 239 -7.54 9.88 3.70
C ALA A 239 -7.13 8.63 4.50
N ILE A 240 -8.10 7.81 4.91
CA ILE A 240 -7.87 6.47 5.45
C ILE A 240 -8.37 5.43 4.44
N VAL A 241 -7.44 4.70 3.83
CA VAL A 241 -7.70 3.82 2.68
C VAL A 241 -7.43 2.35 3.00
N PRO A 242 -8.11 1.40 2.34
CA PRO A 242 -7.78 -0.02 2.46
C PRO A 242 -6.37 -0.33 1.98
N ILE A 243 -5.65 -1.17 2.72
CA ILE A 243 -4.32 -1.67 2.31
C ILE A 243 -4.37 -2.34 0.92
N PRO A 244 -5.37 -3.19 0.57
CA PRO A 244 -5.44 -3.77 -0.77
C PRO A 244 -5.49 -2.72 -1.90
N GLU A 245 -6.20 -1.60 -1.69
CA GLU A 245 -6.22 -0.52 -2.67
C GLU A 245 -4.83 0.13 -2.80
N LEU A 246 -4.13 0.33 -1.69
CA LEU A 246 -2.77 0.88 -1.68
C LEU A 246 -1.76 -0.06 -2.38
N ILE A 247 -1.87 -1.37 -2.17
CA ILE A 247 -1.05 -2.37 -2.88
C ILE A 247 -1.30 -2.27 -4.38
N ALA A 248 -2.55 -2.13 -4.81
CA ALA A 248 -2.90 -2.05 -6.23
C ALA A 248 -2.44 -0.75 -6.94
N LEU A 249 -2.04 0.28 -6.20
CA LEU A 249 -1.65 1.56 -6.80
C LEU A 249 -0.31 1.50 -7.54
N ASP A 250 -0.30 2.09 -8.74
CA ASP A 250 0.88 2.50 -9.49
C ASP A 250 1.15 3.99 -9.27
N LEU A 251 2.15 4.32 -8.44
CA LEU A 251 2.51 5.71 -8.12
C LEU A 251 3.19 6.46 -9.28
N ALA A 252 3.50 5.80 -10.39
CA ALA A 252 3.99 6.44 -11.62
C ALA A 252 2.86 6.94 -12.52
N ARG A 253 1.60 6.63 -12.18
CA ARG A 253 0.40 7.09 -12.88
C ARG A 253 -0.38 8.09 -12.02
N PRO A 254 -1.28 8.89 -12.60
CA PRO A 254 -2.22 9.68 -11.82
C PRO A 254 -2.98 8.78 -10.84
N VAL A 255 -3.25 9.30 -9.64
CA VAL A 255 -4.02 8.62 -8.59
C VAL A 255 -5.17 9.53 -8.19
N THR A 256 -6.37 8.98 -8.10
CA THR A 256 -7.58 9.69 -7.70
C THR A 256 -7.99 9.27 -6.31
N PHE A 257 -8.15 10.25 -5.43
CA PHE A 257 -8.87 10.11 -4.18
C PHE A 257 -10.35 10.35 -4.45
N GLU A 258 -11.20 9.34 -4.25
CA GLU A 258 -12.66 9.49 -4.40
C GLU A 258 -13.25 10.44 -3.35
N LYS A 259 -12.62 10.44 -2.17
CA LYS A 259 -12.90 11.35 -1.06
C LYS A 259 -11.60 11.62 -0.32
N CYS A 260 -11.33 12.87 0.01
CA CYS A 260 -10.18 13.23 0.84
C CYS A 260 -10.42 14.57 1.54
N TRP A 261 -9.48 14.93 2.41
CA TRP A 261 -9.42 16.22 3.10
C TRP A 261 -8.15 16.93 2.70
N VAL A 262 -8.21 18.24 2.54
CA VAL A 262 -7.02 19.08 2.43
C VAL A 262 -6.63 19.48 3.84
N ALA A 263 -5.38 19.22 4.21
CA ALA A 263 -4.90 19.42 5.56
C ALA A 263 -3.61 20.24 5.59
N THR A 264 -3.42 20.92 6.72
CA THR A 264 -2.11 21.38 7.19
C THR A 264 -1.60 20.42 8.24
N LEU A 265 -0.36 19.96 8.10
CA LEU A 265 0.27 19.03 9.02
C LEU A 265 1.68 19.54 9.40
N ASP A 266 1.96 19.65 10.69
CA ASP A 266 3.34 19.76 11.18
C ASP A 266 3.83 18.37 11.63
N PRO A 267 4.68 17.70 10.84
CA PRO A 267 5.18 16.37 11.19
C PRO A 267 6.20 16.37 12.34
N ILE A 268 6.73 17.54 12.72
CA ILE A 268 7.75 17.71 13.77
C ILE A 268 7.06 17.96 15.11
N ASN A 269 6.21 18.99 15.18
CA ASN A 269 5.54 19.37 16.43
C ASN A 269 4.20 18.68 16.66
N GLY A 270 3.69 17.95 15.65
CA GLY A 270 2.44 17.21 15.75
C GLY A 270 1.23 18.12 15.82
N THR A 271 0.99 18.91 14.77
CA THR A 271 -0.28 19.64 14.58
C THR A 271 -0.95 19.18 13.30
N PHE A 272 -2.28 19.12 13.32
CA PHE A 272 -3.08 18.69 12.19
C PHE A 272 -4.40 19.46 12.18
N PHE A 273 -4.76 20.00 11.03
CA PHE A 273 -6.07 20.59 10.79
C PHE A 273 -6.46 20.39 9.34
N ASP A 274 -7.73 20.12 9.09
CA ASP A 274 -8.21 19.72 7.77
C ASP A 274 -9.59 20.26 7.45
N VAL A 275 -9.89 20.27 6.15
CA VAL A 275 -11.21 20.59 5.59
C VAL A 275 -11.52 19.60 4.46
N PRO A 276 -12.80 19.24 4.24
CA PRO A 276 -13.16 18.33 3.17
C PRO A 276 -12.85 18.94 1.80
N ALA A 277 -12.30 18.13 0.89
CA ALA A 277 -12.06 18.53 -0.49
C ALA A 277 -13.37 18.62 -1.30
N ASN A 278 -13.37 19.46 -2.33
CA ASN A 278 -14.47 19.62 -3.28
C ASN A 278 -14.49 18.47 -4.29
N GLY A 279 -15.04 17.34 -3.87
CA GLY A 279 -15.20 16.13 -4.70
C GLY A 279 -13.91 15.34 -4.88
N PRO A 280 -13.89 14.40 -5.85
CA PRO A 280 -12.71 13.57 -6.12
C PRO A 280 -11.50 14.40 -6.53
N VAL A 281 -10.32 14.01 -6.06
CA VAL A 281 -9.06 14.72 -6.32
C VAL A 281 -8.05 13.80 -6.98
N THR A 282 -7.76 14.04 -8.25
CA THR A 282 -6.67 13.37 -8.96
C THR A 282 -5.36 14.12 -8.81
N VAL A 283 -4.31 13.44 -8.37
CA VAL A 283 -2.93 13.94 -8.27
C VAL A 283 -2.04 13.21 -9.27
N ASN A 284 -1.05 13.92 -9.83
CA ASN A 284 -0.04 13.34 -10.73
C ASN A 284 1.27 13.09 -9.96
N PRO A 285 2.16 12.20 -10.44
CA PRO A 285 3.44 11.92 -9.78
C PRO A 285 4.33 13.14 -9.56
N GLY A 286 4.19 14.19 -10.39
CA GLY A 286 4.93 15.45 -10.25
C GLY A 286 4.25 16.50 -9.38
N ASP A 287 3.05 16.22 -8.82
CA ASP A 287 2.29 17.17 -8.00
C ASP A 287 2.69 17.10 -6.52
N GLY A 288 3.50 16.11 -6.13
CA GLY A 288 3.75 15.82 -4.72
C GLY A 288 4.33 14.43 -4.47
N ARG A 289 4.25 13.99 -3.22
CA ARG A 289 4.63 12.62 -2.81
C ARG A 289 3.61 12.01 -1.85
N PHE A 290 3.39 10.71 -2.00
CA PHE A 290 2.62 9.91 -1.07
C PHE A 290 3.41 9.61 0.19
N LEU A 291 2.70 9.54 1.32
CA LEU A 291 3.19 9.12 2.61
C LEU A 291 2.06 8.35 3.30
N SER A 292 2.37 7.30 4.07
CA SER A 292 1.50 6.82 5.13
C SER A 292 1.86 7.44 6.48
N GLY A 293 0.97 7.30 7.47
CA GLY A 293 1.25 7.64 8.87
C GLY A 293 2.52 6.98 9.41
N GLY A 294 2.97 5.85 8.84
CA GLY A 294 4.21 5.17 9.23
C GLY A 294 5.49 5.95 8.91
N HIS A 295 5.46 6.93 8.01
CA HIS A 295 6.61 7.82 7.76
C HIS A 295 6.70 8.98 8.75
N LEU A 296 5.68 9.17 9.58
CA LEU A 296 5.55 10.34 10.44
C LEU A 296 5.88 9.97 11.88
N HIS A 297 6.58 10.86 12.58
CA HIS A 297 6.73 10.73 14.02
C HIS A 297 5.38 10.91 14.72
N TRP A 298 4.59 11.87 14.26
CA TRP A 298 3.23 12.13 14.67
C TRP A 298 2.29 12.01 13.46
N SER A 299 1.54 10.92 13.37
CA SER A 299 0.48 10.80 12.37
C SER A 299 -0.79 11.55 12.81
N PRO A 300 -1.69 11.93 11.89
CA PRO A 300 -2.94 12.63 12.24
C PRO A 300 -3.75 11.94 13.35
N GLU A 301 -3.84 10.61 13.34
CA GLU A 301 -4.47 9.86 14.43
C GLU A 301 -3.78 10.06 15.78
N ASN A 302 -2.45 10.03 15.83
CA ASN A 302 -1.68 10.27 17.07
C ASN A 302 -1.86 11.69 17.61
N ILE A 303 -2.08 12.68 16.73
CA ILE A 303 -2.15 14.10 17.10
C ILE A 303 -3.51 14.45 17.72
N CYS A 304 -4.60 14.03 17.08
CA CYS A 304 -5.95 14.51 17.42
C CYS A 304 -6.92 13.41 17.86
N SER A 305 -6.50 12.14 17.94
CA SER A 305 -7.39 11.00 18.20
C SER A 305 -8.62 11.02 17.29
N LEU A 306 -8.38 11.23 16.00
CA LEU A 306 -9.40 11.47 14.99
C LEU A 306 -10.41 10.32 14.89
N HIS A 307 -11.69 10.63 14.64
CA HIS A 307 -12.70 9.62 14.35
C HIS A 307 -12.45 9.00 12.96
N THR A 308 -11.74 7.87 12.91
CA THR A 308 -11.25 7.24 11.68
C THR A 308 -12.32 6.96 10.62
N PRO A 309 -13.56 6.51 10.94
CA PRO A 309 -14.56 6.25 9.91
C PRO A 309 -14.99 7.50 9.13
N HIS A 310 -14.84 8.69 9.71
CA HIS A 310 -15.09 9.94 8.98
C HIS A 310 -14.18 10.05 7.76
N TYR A 311 -12.92 9.64 7.93
CA TYR A 311 -11.82 9.76 6.98
C TYR A 311 -11.69 8.59 6.01
N HIS A 312 -12.55 7.57 6.14
CA HIS A 312 -12.55 6.44 5.22
C HIS A 312 -12.84 6.91 3.80
N ALA A 313 -11.99 6.48 2.87
CA ALA A 313 -12.11 6.73 1.45
C ALA A 313 -11.62 5.52 0.64
N SER A 314 -11.70 5.68 -0.68
CA SER A 314 -11.07 4.81 -1.66
C SER A 314 -10.16 5.60 -2.59
N VAL A 315 -9.14 4.92 -3.11
CA VAL A 315 -8.14 5.44 -4.03
C VAL A 315 -7.97 4.49 -5.22
N CYS A 316 -7.69 5.05 -6.40
CA CYS A 316 -7.49 4.29 -7.63
C CYS A 316 -6.58 5.04 -8.61
N ASN A 317 -6.06 4.35 -9.62
CA ASN A 317 -5.34 4.94 -10.75
C ASN A 317 -6.24 5.29 -11.93
#